data_AF-A0A800C601-F1
#
_entry.id   AF-A0A800C601-F1
#
_cell.length_a   1.000
_cell.length_b   1.000
_cell.length_c   1.000
_cell.angle_alpha   90.00
_cell.angle_beta   90.00
_cell.angle_gamma   90.00
#
_symmetry.space_group_name_H-M   'P 1'
#
loop_
_entity.id
_entity.type
_entity.pdbx_description
1 polymer ?
#
loop_
_entity_poly.entity_id
_entity_poly.type
_entity_poly.pdbx_seq_one_letter_code
_entity_poly.pdbx_strand_id
1 'polypeptide(L)'
;MKRQISCFNTKALLDYVRARNPENLHFLWEPLKGKLPVGEDPEQFLTDPNNWISTEVCRDIMEQTRIATSDEMAVYKAGFESVRQRKLGYIEKILVRAFLTPKHAFRKVQKINDRFNKSKKVEIISISNSRALLRLRWFSDLSLTRDFCLMNKGIYQAMLTMWDLPPAKLEERVCFFEGGPYCEYEISWKRKTLWKLFFRRPAVKRQVLNSLVEEMEKDKDLIRNKYEQVTRLNEELQKKVTYLFSLQEASHAIVSILDEQGLIETIMNLLAGVTGLHRAILFLVDDKRESLRFARAVGAVDSSLERLVDYEIPLDRMSNILARVAATGTPRFVKDVEKSNLRKGNIVLNL
;
A
#
# COMPACT_ATOMS: atom_id res chain seq x y z
N MET A 1 9.88 -7.25 1.63
CA MET A 1 10.48 -7.38 0.28
C MET A 1 11.35 -6.15 0.02
N LYS A 2 12.62 -6.30 -0.36
CA LYS A 2 13.47 -5.14 -0.72
C LYS A 2 12.83 -4.46 -1.95
N ARG A 3 12.79 -3.11 -1.95
CA ARG A 3 12.23 -2.31 -3.04
C ARG A 3 13.38 -1.67 -3.82
N GLN A 4 13.57 -2.05 -5.09
CA GLN A 4 14.73 -1.66 -5.90
C GLN A 4 14.36 -0.82 -7.13
N ILE A 5 13.11 -0.86 -7.58
CA ILE A 5 12.68 -0.21 -8.82
C ILE A 5 11.67 0.88 -8.48
N SER A 6 11.96 2.13 -8.86
CA SER A 6 10.98 3.20 -8.75
C SER A 6 9.82 2.95 -9.73
N CYS A 7 8.60 3.23 -9.29
CA CYS A 7 7.39 3.17 -10.11
C CYS A 7 7.41 4.17 -11.28
N PHE A 8 8.41 5.06 -11.35
CA PHE A 8 8.73 5.79 -12.57
C PHE A 8 8.94 4.85 -13.78
N ASN A 9 9.60 3.72 -13.56
CA ASN A 9 9.85 2.72 -14.60
C ASN A 9 8.56 2.01 -15.02
N THR A 10 7.70 1.64 -14.07
CA THR A 10 6.42 1.00 -14.36
C THR A 10 5.47 1.95 -15.05
N LYS A 11 5.44 3.24 -14.65
CA LYS A 11 4.68 4.27 -15.34
C LYS A 11 4.99 4.30 -16.84
N ALA A 12 6.26 4.16 -17.24
CA ALA A 12 6.63 4.11 -18.66
C ALA A 12 5.99 2.93 -19.40
N LEU A 13 5.89 1.76 -18.76
CA LEU A 13 5.23 0.58 -19.30
C LEU A 13 3.72 0.79 -19.39
N LEU A 14 3.10 1.29 -18.33
CA LEU A 14 1.66 1.59 -18.29
C LEU A 14 1.28 2.64 -19.35
N ASP A 15 2.05 3.72 -19.48
CA ASP A 15 1.83 4.75 -20.49
C ASP A 15 1.99 4.21 -21.92
N TYR A 16 2.87 3.22 -22.13
CA TYR A 16 3.09 2.59 -23.42
C TYR A 16 1.91 1.71 -23.81
N VAL A 17 1.42 0.88 -22.88
CA VAL A 17 0.22 0.05 -23.08
C VAL A 17 -1.02 0.92 -23.25
N ARG A 18 -1.23 1.93 -22.38
CA ARG A 18 -2.39 2.84 -22.48
C ARG A 18 -2.48 3.54 -23.84
N ALA A 19 -1.35 3.85 -24.45
CA ALA A 19 -1.32 4.52 -25.75
C ALA A 19 -1.63 3.59 -26.94
N ARG A 20 -1.58 2.27 -26.77
CA ARG A 20 -1.66 1.27 -27.85
C ARG A 20 -2.81 0.27 -27.70
N ASN A 21 -3.00 -0.19 -26.47
CA ASN A 21 -3.94 -1.22 -26.06
C ASN A 21 -4.56 -0.84 -24.71
N PRO A 22 -5.30 0.30 -24.61
CA PRO A 22 -5.91 0.75 -23.36
C PRO A 22 -6.84 -0.30 -22.73
N GLU A 23 -7.50 -1.12 -23.54
CA GLU A 23 -8.34 -2.24 -23.11
C GLU A 23 -7.56 -3.31 -22.33
N ASN A 24 -6.26 -3.47 -22.60
CA ASN A 24 -5.40 -4.48 -21.98
C ASN A 24 -4.64 -3.94 -20.76
N LEU A 25 -4.92 -2.72 -20.30
CA LEU A 25 -4.16 -2.09 -19.22
C LEU A 25 -4.27 -2.89 -17.90
N HIS A 26 -5.42 -3.50 -17.65
CA HIS A 26 -5.69 -4.31 -16.47
C HIS A 26 -4.76 -5.53 -16.32
N PHE A 27 -4.29 -6.11 -17.43
CA PHE A 27 -3.33 -7.22 -17.41
C PHE A 27 -2.03 -6.88 -16.69
N LEU A 28 -1.64 -5.61 -16.61
CA LEU A 28 -0.38 -5.21 -15.98
C LEU A 28 -0.39 -5.38 -14.46
N TRP A 29 -1.57 -5.43 -13.81
CA TRP A 29 -1.67 -5.56 -12.36
C TRP A 29 -2.51 -6.74 -11.88
N GLU A 30 -3.29 -7.38 -12.74
CA GLU A 30 -4.02 -8.60 -12.37
C GLU A 30 -3.13 -9.70 -11.77
N PRO A 31 -1.95 -10.02 -12.34
CA PRO A 31 -1.05 -11.03 -11.77
C PRO A 31 -0.33 -10.58 -10.50
N LEU A 32 -0.50 -9.32 -10.11
CA LEU A 32 0.13 -8.71 -8.94
C LEU A 32 -0.77 -8.72 -7.70
N LYS A 33 -1.97 -9.30 -7.78
CA LYS A 33 -2.86 -9.47 -6.61
C LYS A 33 -2.09 -10.15 -5.47
N GLY A 34 -2.06 -9.51 -4.30
CA GLY A 34 -1.28 -9.95 -3.13
C GLY A 34 0.19 -9.55 -3.09
N LYS A 35 0.73 -8.95 -4.17
CA LYS A 35 2.10 -8.38 -4.21
C LYS A 35 2.12 -6.85 -4.06
N LEU A 36 0.97 -6.19 -4.28
CA LEU A 36 0.78 -4.75 -4.07
C LEU A 36 0.18 -4.45 -2.69
N PRO A 37 0.32 -3.22 -2.15
CA PRO A 37 -0.31 -2.83 -0.89
C PRO A 37 -1.83 -3.04 -0.93
N VAL A 38 -2.37 -3.55 0.18
CA VAL A 38 -3.81 -3.81 0.31
C VAL A 38 -4.56 -2.49 0.45
N GLY A 39 -5.64 -2.31 -0.32
CA GLY A 39 -6.52 -1.15 -0.24
C GLY A 39 -6.10 0.06 -1.07
N GLU A 40 -4.98 -0.03 -1.81
CA GLU A 40 -4.57 0.99 -2.77
C GLU A 40 -5.00 0.60 -4.19
N ASP A 41 -5.38 1.59 -5.00
CA ASP A 41 -5.64 1.38 -6.43
C ASP A 41 -4.32 0.99 -7.14
N PRO A 42 -4.27 -0.16 -7.84
CA PRO A 42 -3.03 -0.65 -8.46
C PRO A 42 -2.43 0.31 -9.48
N GLU A 43 -3.27 0.97 -10.28
CA GLU A 43 -2.80 1.90 -11.31
C GLU A 43 -2.20 3.15 -10.66
N GLN A 44 -2.88 3.72 -9.66
CA GLN A 44 -2.37 4.86 -8.90
C GLN A 44 -1.05 4.52 -8.21
N PHE A 45 -0.95 3.36 -7.56
CA PHE A 45 0.27 2.92 -6.89
C PHE A 45 1.45 2.73 -7.87
N LEU A 46 1.20 2.10 -9.02
CA LEU A 46 2.23 1.77 -10.02
C LEU A 46 2.62 2.97 -10.91
N THR A 47 1.89 4.08 -10.84
CA THR A 47 2.20 5.31 -11.59
C THR A 47 2.80 6.42 -10.72
N ASP A 48 2.74 6.32 -9.39
CA ASP A 48 3.34 7.30 -8.47
C ASP A 48 4.88 7.13 -8.43
N PRO A 49 5.67 8.13 -8.86
CA PRO A 49 7.14 8.03 -8.88
C PRO A 49 7.78 7.89 -7.49
N ASN A 50 7.06 8.23 -6.42
CA ASN A 50 7.53 8.08 -5.03
C ASN A 50 7.43 6.63 -4.54
N ASN A 51 6.65 5.80 -5.23
CA ASN A 51 6.55 4.39 -4.90
C ASN A 51 7.73 3.61 -5.47
N TRP A 52 8.11 2.58 -4.72
CA TRP A 52 9.16 1.65 -5.11
C TRP A 52 8.65 0.22 -4.97
N ILE A 53 8.96 -0.60 -5.96
CA ILE A 53 8.59 -2.01 -6.04
C ILE A 53 9.83 -2.90 -6.11
N SER A 54 9.64 -4.20 -5.92
CA SER A 54 10.73 -5.15 -6.09
C SER A 54 10.99 -5.50 -7.55
N THR A 55 12.12 -6.15 -7.80
CA THR A 55 12.50 -6.64 -9.13
C THR A 55 11.54 -7.70 -9.66
N GLU A 56 10.95 -8.53 -8.79
CA GLU A 56 9.97 -9.56 -9.15
C GLU A 56 8.69 -8.92 -9.67
N VAL A 57 8.16 -7.91 -8.98
CA VAL A 57 6.97 -7.17 -9.42
C VAL A 57 7.24 -6.47 -10.75
N CYS A 58 8.40 -5.82 -10.90
CA CYS A 58 8.75 -5.15 -12.15
C CYS A 58 8.91 -6.13 -13.32
N ARG A 59 9.49 -7.30 -13.08
CA ARG A 59 9.63 -8.38 -14.06
C ARG A 59 8.25 -8.83 -14.56
N ASP A 60 7.33 -9.08 -13.62
CA ASP A 60 5.99 -9.53 -13.96
C ASP A 60 5.25 -8.45 -14.79
N ILE A 61 5.38 -7.16 -14.45
CA ILE A 61 4.81 -6.05 -15.25
C ILE A 61 5.43 -5.99 -16.66
N MET A 62 6.75 -6.19 -16.78
CA MET A 62 7.43 -6.21 -18.09
C MET A 62 6.92 -7.35 -18.97
N GLU A 63 6.73 -8.54 -18.41
CA GLU A 63 6.14 -9.67 -19.10
C GLU A 63 4.70 -9.38 -19.55
N GLN A 64 3.87 -8.86 -18.65
CA GLN A 64 2.49 -8.46 -18.98
C GLN A 64 2.44 -7.35 -20.02
N THR A 65 3.43 -6.46 -20.04
CA THR A 65 3.54 -5.43 -21.09
C THR A 65 3.72 -6.09 -22.46
N ARG A 66 4.59 -7.10 -22.58
CA ARG A 66 4.78 -7.83 -23.86
C ARG A 66 3.50 -8.54 -24.29
N ILE A 67 2.81 -9.19 -23.34
CA ILE A 67 1.54 -9.91 -23.59
C ILE A 67 0.44 -8.92 -24.03
N ALA A 68 0.21 -7.86 -23.26
CA ALA A 68 -0.83 -6.86 -23.49
C ALA A 68 -0.71 -6.17 -24.86
N THR A 69 0.51 -6.04 -25.39
CA THR A 69 0.78 -5.45 -26.71
C THR A 69 1.08 -6.46 -27.80
N SER A 70 1.15 -7.76 -27.47
CA SER A 70 1.62 -8.83 -28.37
C SER A 70 2.93 -8.48 -29.09
N ASP A 71 3.90 -7.91 -28.35
CA ASP A 71 5.14 -7.36 -28.91
C ASP A 71 6.32 -7.67 -28.01
N GLU A 72 7.20 -8.56 -28.46
CA GLU A 72 8.42 -8.96 -27.74
C GLU A 72 9.37 -7.78 -27.47
N MET A 73 9.30 -6.73 -28.28
CA MET A 73 10.12 -5.52 -28.13
C MET A 73 9.39 -4.40 -27.38
N ALA A 74 8.22 -4.65 -26.81
CA ALA A 74 7.40 -3.66 -26.13
C ALA A 74 8.17 -2.96 -25.00
N VAL A 75 8.90 -3.71 -24.18
CA VAL A 75 9.67 -3.15 -23.06
C VAL A 75 10.80 -2.23 -23.54
N TYR A 76 11.48 -2.59 -24.62
CA TYR A 76 12.46 -1.72 -25.27
C TYR A 76 11.80 -0.43 -25.80
N LYS A 77 10.67 -0.56 -26.51
CA LYS A 77 9.95 0.58 -27.09
C LYS A 77 9.37 1.50 -26.01
N ALA A 78 8.85 0.94 -24.92
CA ALA A 78 8.39 1.69 -23.75
C ALA A 78 9.54 2.47 -23.11
N GLY A 79 10.69 1.83 -22.89
CA GLY A 79 11.90 2.51 -22.40
C GLY A 79 12.33 3.66 -23.32
N PHE A 80 12.34 3.44 -24.63
CA PHE A 80 12.67 4.45 -25.63
C PHE A 80 11.69 5.63 -25.65
N GLU A 81 10.39 5.35 -25.61
CA GLU A 81 9.34 6.37 -25.64
C GLU A 81 9.23 7.17 -24.35
N SER A 82 9.55 6.57 -23.21
CA SER A 82 9.55 7.25 -21.91
C SER A 82 10.40 8.53 -21.95
N VAL A 83 11.55 8.46 -22.62
CA VAL A 83 12.46 9.58 -22.85
C VAL A 83 12.00 10.44 -24.03
N ARG A 84 11.67 9.83 -25.18
CA ARG A 84 11.40 10.57 -26.43
C ARG A 84 10.11 11.36 -26.39
N GLN A 85 9.01 10.79 -25.91
CA GLN A 85 7.71 11.47 -25.82
C GLN A 85 7.69 12.52 -24.72
N ARG A 86 8.83 12.75 -24.03
CA ARG A 86 8.91 13.67 -22.90
C ARG A 86 7.82 13.33 -21.88
N LYS A 87 7.52 12.05 -21.69
CA LYS A 87 6.60 11.55 -20.63
C LYS A 87 7.33 11.25 -19.33
N LEU A 88 8.64 11.46 -19.30
CA LEU A 88 9.35 11.74 -18.06
C LEU A 88 8.56 12.79 -17.26
N GLY A 89 8.45 12.58 -15.95
CA GLY A 89 7.98 13.61 -15.03
C GLY A 89 8.84 14.87 -15.15
N TYR A 90 8.33 15.94 -14.55
CA TYR A 90 8.90 17.26 -14.72
C TYR A 90 10.34 17.36 -14.16
N ILE A 91 10.57 16.74 -12.99
CA ILE A 91 11.88 16.57 -12.31
C ILE A 91 12.91 15.87 -13.18
N GLU A 92 12.55 14.77 -13.85
CA GLU A 92 13.52 13.92 -14.54
C GLU A 92 14.06 14.58 -15.81
N LYS A 93 13.21 15.35 -16.51
CA LYS A 93 13.66 16.21 -17.61
C LYS A 93 14.64 17.25 -17.13
N ILE A 94 14.38 17.84 -15.97
CA ILE A 94 15.20 18.92 -15.41
C ILE A 94 16.54 18.38 -14.91
N LEU A 95 16.58 17.25 -14.24
CA LEU A 95 17.83 16.66 -13.76
C LEU A 95 18.76 16.29 -14.90
N VAL A 96 18.21 15.74 -15.99
CA VAL A 96 19.05 15.36 -17.13
C VAL A 96 19.44 16.58 -17.97
N ARG A 97 18.55 17.57 -18.14
CA ARG A 97 18.86 18.84 -18.83
C ARG A 97 19.74 19.79 -18.02
N ALA A 98 19.74 19.69 -16.69
CA ALA A 98 20.67 20.40 -15.81
C ALA A 98 22.13 20.02 -16.15
N PHE A 99 22.35 18.80 -16.68
CA PHE A 99 23.60 18.49 -17.33
C PHE A 99 23.66 19.19 -18.70
N LEU A 100 24.48 20.25 -18.73
CA LEU A 100 24.70 21.16 -19.86
C LEU A 100 24.97 20.48 -21.21
N THR A 101 25.50 19.25 -21.22
CA THR A 101 25.73 18.46 -22.44
C THR A 101 25.52 16.97 -22.18
N PRO A 102 25.26 16.14 -23.22
CA PRO A 102 25.20 14.69 -23.09
C PRO A 102 26.41 14.10 -22.35
N LYS A 103 27.61 14.65 -22.61
CA LYS A 103 28.85 14.24 -21.95
C LYS A 103 28.79 14.40 -20.43
N HIS A 104 28.18 15.47 -19.93
CA HIS A 104 28.03 15.69 -18.49
C HIS A 104 27.01 14.75 -17.87
N ALA A 105 25.90 14.44 -18.58
CA ALA A 105 24.91 13.49 -18.10
C ALA A 105 25.49 12.08 -18.02
N PHE A 106 26.17 11.62 -19.08
CA PHE A 106 26.83 10.32 -19.06
C PHE A 106 27.85 10.23 -17.93
N ARG A 107 28.66 11.27 -17.67
CA ARG A 107 29.59 11.32 -16.51
C ARG A 107 28.92 11.10 -15.15
N LYS A 108 27.61 11.32 -15.04
CA LYS A 108 26.82 11.12 -13.82
C LYS A 108 25.78 10.01 -13.98
N VAL A 109 25.92 9.13 -14.97
CA VAL A 109 24.93 8.10 -15.30
C VAL A 109 24.61 7.18 -14.12
N GLN A 110 25.59 6.81 -13.28
CA GLN A 110 25.34 6.05 -12.06
C GLN A 110 24.40 6.81 -11.11
N LYS A 111 24.73 8.07 -10.81
CA LYS A 111 23.92 8.92 -9.90
C LYS A 111 22.51 9.16 -10.45
N ILE A 112 22.37 9.22 -11.77
CA ILE A 112 21.05 9.29 -12.41
C ILE A 112 20.31 7.96 -12.24
N ASN A 113 20.98 6.83 -12.52
CA ASN A 113 20.42 5.49 -12.36
C ASN A 113 19.91 5.24 -10.94
N ASP A 114 20.67 5.64 -9.91
CA ASP A 114 20.33 5.40 -8.49
C ASP A 114 19.00 6.03 -8.06
N ARG A 115 18.54 7.06 -8.77
CA ARG A 115 17.23 7.69 -8.53
C ARG A 115 16.06 6.82 -8.96
N PHE A 116 16.27 5.95 -9.96
CA PHE A 116 15.21 5.16 -10.57
C PHE A 116 15.35 3.66 -10.27
N ASN A 117 16.57 3.21 -9.99
CA ASN A 117 16.89 1.79 -10.05
C ASN A 117 18.09 1.44 -9.15
N LYS A 118 17.91 0.43 -8.30
CA LYS A 118 18.92 -0.15 -7.41
C LYS A 118 19.19 -1.62 -7.75
N SER A 119 19.21 -1.96 -9.04
CA SER A 119 19.40 -3.33 -9.53
C SER A 119 20.74 -3.58 -10.22
N LYS A 120 21.57 -2.54 -10.36
CA LYS A 120 22.85 -2.60 -11.07
C LYS A 120 23.80 -1.47 -10.69
N LYS A 121 25.09 -1.67 -10.98
CA LYS A 121 26.09 -0.61 -11.13
C LYS A 121 26.28 -0.26 -12.60
N VAL A 122 26.32 1.03 -12.90
CA VAL A 122 26.54 1.60 -14.24
C VAL A 122 27.92 2.27 -14.28
N GLU A 123 28.82 1.68 -15.05
CA GLU A 123 30.19 2.13 -15.24
C GLU A 123 30.34 2.80 -16.60
N ILE A 124 31.13 3.88 -16.66
CA ILE A 124 31.52 4.52 -17.91
C ILE A 124 32.94 4.04 -18.21
N ILE A 125 33.08 3.21 -19.22
CA ILE A 125 34.39 2.68 -19.62
C ILE A 125 35.15 3.73 -20.42
N SER A 126 34.46 4.43 -21.32
CA SER A 126 35.04 5.57 -22.04
C SER A 126 33.96 6.57 -22.44
N ILE A 127 34.36 7.83 -22.59
CA ILE A 127 33.47 8.89 -23.06
C ILE A 127 34.22 9.95 -23.86
N SER A 128 33.71 10.24 -25.04
CA SER A 128 34.19 11.30 -25.93
C SER A 128 33.09 12.34 -26.18
N ASN A 129 33.26 13.17 -27.22
CA ASN A 129 32.26 14.16 -27.60
C ASN A 129 31.15 13.58 -28.51
N SER A 130 31.32 12.36 -29.02
CA SER A 130 30.43 11.71 -29.98
C SER A 130 30.19 10.22 -29.71
N ARG A 131 30.78 9.69 -28.63
CA ARG A 131 30.69 8.27 -28.27
C ARG A 131 30.81 8.08 -26.76
N ALA A 132 30.13 7.08 -26.22
CA ALA A 132 30.28 6.58 -24.87
C ALA A 132 30.23 5.05 -24.87
N LEU A 133 31.04 4.41 -24.04
CA LEU A 133 30.96 2.97 -23.76
C LEU A 133 30.50 2.79 -22.31
N LEU A 134 29.30 2.24 -22.14
CA LEU A 134 28.71 1.98 -20.83
C LEU A 134 28.74 0.49 -20.52
N ARG A 135 29.01 0.16 -19.26
CA ARG A 135 28.94 -1.20 -18.74
C ARG A 135 27.98 -1.26 -17.56
N LEU A 136 27.05 -2.20 -17.61
CA LEU A 136 26.06 -2.44 -16.57
C LEU A 136 26.37 -3.78 -15.89
N ARG A 137 26.73 -3.72 -14.61
CA ARG A 137 26.92 -4.88 -13.75
C ARG A 137 25.66 -5.09 -12.93
N TRP A 138 24.87 -6.09 -13.30
CA TRP A 138 23.64 -6.44 -12.61
C TRP A 138 23.93 -7.16 -11.30
N PHE A 139 23.09 -6.94 -10.29
CA PHE A 139 23.18 -7.67 -9.03
C PHE A 139 22.51 -9.03 -9.19
N SER A 140 23.31 -10.10 -9.10
CA SER A 140 22.89 -11.47 -9.40
C SER A 140 21.97 -12.09 -8.34
N ASP A 141 21.85 -11.48 -7.17
CA ASP A 141 20.92 -11.86 -6.11
C ASP A 141 19.48 -11.39 -6.36
N LEU A 142 19.25 -10.61 -7.42
CA LEU A 142 17.93 -10.09 -7.80
C LEU A 142 17.29 -10.91 -8.91
N SER A 143 15.95 -11.01 -8.89
CA SER A 143 15.18 -11.61 -9.98
C SER A 143 15.13 -10.70 -11.20
N LEU A 144 16.06 -10.86 -12.13
CA LEU A 144 16.19 -10.05 -13.34
C LEU A 144 16.01 -10.91 -14.61
N THR A 145 15.43 -10.31 -15.64
CA THR A 145 15.25 -10.91 -16.98
C THR A 145 15.83 -10.02 -18.07
N ARG A 146 15.89 -10.54 -19.31
CA ARG A 146 16.35 -9.79 -20.49
C ARG A 146 15.57 -8.49 -20.71
N ASP A 147 14.33 -8.40 -20.24
CA ASP A 147 13.52 -7.18 -20.33
C ASP A 147 14.16 -5.97 -19.62
N PHE A 148 14.91 -6.19 -18.53
CA PHE A 148 15.66 -5.12 -17.87
C PHE A 148 16.77 -4.58 -18.78
N CYS A 149 17.46 -5.45 -19.53
CA CYS A 149 18.42 -5.03 -20.56
C CYS A 149 17.72 -4.22 -21.66
N LEU A 150 16.63 -4.77 -22.22
CA LEU A 150 15.86 -4.13 -23.29
C LEU A 150 15.38 -2.73 -22.90
N MET A 151 14.84 -2.58 -21.69
CA MET A 151 14.41 -1.28 -21.19
C MET A 151 15.56 -0.26 -21.11
N ASN A 152 16.73 -0.68 -20.62
CA ASN A 152 17.91 0.18 -20.54
C ASN A 152 18.43 0.54 -21.95
N LYS A 153 18.43 -0.40 -22.92
CA LYS A 153 18.78 -0.13 -24.32
C LYS A 153 17.87 0.94 -24.91
N GLY A 154 16.56 0.83 -24.71
CA GLY A 154 15.59 1.83 -25.18
C GLY A 154 15.88 3.22 -24.60
N ILE A 155 16.06 3.30 -23.28
CA ILE A 155 16.37 4.56 -22.56
C ILE A 155 17.68 5.18 -23.06
N TYR A 156 18.76 4.42 -23.13
CA TYR A 156 20.07 4.95 -23.55
C TYR A 156 20.08 5.40 -25.01
N GLN A 157 19.37 4.68 -25.89
CA GLN A 157 19.24 5.06 -27.29
C GLN A 157 18.45 6.37 -27.45
N ALA A 158 17.39 6.55 -26.67
CA ALA A 158 16.59 7.77 -26.67
C ALA A 158 17.22 8.92 -25.85
N MET A 159 18.19 8.65 -24.97
CA MET A 159 18.72 9.62 -24.01
C MET A 159 19.10 10.97 -24.64
N LEU A 160 19.68 10.95 -25.84
CA LEU A 160 20.14 12.16 -26.53
C LEU A 160 19.00 13.09 -26.99
N THR A 161 17.78 12.58 -27.14
CA THR A 161 16.64 13.40 -27.54
C THR A 161 16.27 14.45 -26.50
N MET A 162 16.77 14.33 -25.26
CA MET A 162 16.62 15.35 -24.22
C MET A 162 17.34 16.67 -24.55
N TRP A 163 18.39 16.62 -25.38
CA TRP A 163 19.13 17.78 -25.90
C TRP A 163 18.78 18.11 -27.36
N ASP A 164 17.58 17.73 -27.81
CA ASP A 164 17.09 17.95 -29.18
C ASP A 164 18.02 17.36 -30.27
N LEU A 165 18.76 16.31 -29.91
CA LEU A 165 19.54 15.49 -30.84
C LEU A 165 18.70 14.29 -31.31
N PRO A 166 19.00 13.74 -32.49
CA PRO A 166 18.40 12.46 -32.88
C PRO A 166 18.81 11.36 -31.87
N PRO A 167 18.02 10.28 -31.76
CA PRO A 167 18.41 9.10 -31.00
C PRO A 167 19.83 8.64 -31.36
N ALA A 168 20.56 8.12 -30.37
CA ALA A 168 21.90 7.60 -30.57
C ALA A 168 21.85 6.32 -31.45
N LYS A 169 22.97 6.01 -32.10
CA LYS A 169 23.21 4.63 -32.53
C LYS A 169 23.71 3.86 -31.30
N LEU A 170 23.04 2.77 -30.94
CA LEU A 170 23.39 1.93 -29.81
C LEU A 170 23.70 0.51 -30.31
N GLU A 171 24.87 0.00 -29.96
CA GLU A 171 25.29 -1.36 -30.24
C GLU A 171 25.56 -2.08 -28.91
N GLU A 172 24.92 -3.24 -28.72
CA GLU A 172 25.18 -4.11 -27.58
C GLU A 172 26.33 -5.05 -27.93
N ARG A 173 27.43 -4.98 -27.17
CA ARG A 173 28.63 -5.79 -27.40
C ARG A 173 28.61 -7.09 -26.59
N VAL A 174 28.06 -7.02 -25.38
CA VAL A 174 27.95 -8.14 -24.45
C VAL A 174 26.62 -8.00 -23.72
N CYS A 175 25.92 -9.11 -23.49
CA CYS A 175 24.68 -9.13 -22.72
C CYS A 175 24.77 -10.12 -21.56
N PHE A 176 24.50 -9.64 -20.34
CA PHE A 176 24.46 -10.48 -19.14
C PHE A 176 23.41 -11.60 -19.26
N PHE A 177 22.27 -11.28 -19.86
CA PHE A 177 21.16 -12.22 -20.04
C PHE A 177 21.37 -13.21 -21.20
N GLU A 178 22.50 -13.11 -21.92
CA GLU A 178 22.93 -14.06 -22.95
C GLU A 178 24.22 -14.81 -22.51
N GLY A 179 24.52 -14.84 -21.20
CA GLY A 179 25.67 -15.55 -20.64
C GLY A 179 26.93 -14.69 -20.46
N GLY A 180 26.88 -13.40 -20.75
CA GLY A 180 27.97 -12.47 -20.48
C GLY A 180 28.11 -12.11 -18.99
N PRO A 181 29.27 -11.59 -18.55
CA PRO A 181 29.48 -11.15 -17.16
C PRO A 181 28.83 -9.79 -16.83
N TYR A 182 28.35 -9.06 -17.85
CA TYR A 182 27.72 -7.75 -17.75
C TYR A 182 27.00 -7.42 -19.06
N CYS A 183 26.19 -6.36 -19.09
CA CYS A 183 25.79 -5.74 -20.36
C CYS A 183 26.77 -4.62 -20.73
N GLU A 184 27.16 -4.51 -21.99
CA GLU A 184 28.00 -3.43 -22.50
C GLU A 184 27.40 -2.79 -23.74
N TYR A 185 27.25 -1.47 -23.72
CA TYR A 185 26.64 -0.70 -24.80
C TYR A 185 27.60 0.36 -25.32
N GLU A 186 27.87 0.31 -26.62
CA GLU A 186 28.51 1.39 -27.35
C GLU A 186 27.45 2.33 -27.90
N ILE A 187 27.48 3.57 -27.43
CA ILE A 187 26.51 4.61 -27.78
C ILE A 187 27.26 5.66 -28.59
N SER A 188 26.81 5.95 -29.81
CA SER A 188 27.44 6.95 -30.68
C SER A 188 26.44 7.93 -31.27
N TRP A 189 26.89 9.17 -31.48
CA TRP A 189 26.04 10.25 -31.97
C TRP A 189 26.80 11.26 -32.82
N LYS A 190 26.07 11.92 -33.74
CA LYS A 190 26.66 12.96 -34.60
C LYS A 190 27.11 14.16 -33.76
N ARG A 191 28.36 14.58 -33.94
CA ARG A 191 28.90 15.81 -33.36
C ARG A 191 28.23 17.01 -34.03
N LYS A 192 27.41 17.77 -33.30
CA LYS A 192 26.98 19.12 -33.74
C LYS A 192 27.80 20.20 -33.05
N THR A 193 28.09 21.28 -33.77
CA THR A 193 28.80 22.46 -33.26
C THR A 193 27.96 23.09 -32.13
N LEU A 194 28.51 23.08 -30.92
CA LEU A 194 27.83 23.47 -29.66
C LEU A 194 27.43 24.96 -29.59
N TRP A 195 27.76 25.76 -30.60
CA TRP A 195 27.41 27.18 -30.68
C TRP A 195 25.89 27.40 -30.73
N LYS A 196 25.12 26.54 -31.42
CA LYS A 196 23.64 26.63 -31.43
C LYS A 196 22.98 26.31 -30.07
N LEU A 197 23.65 25.54 -29.20
CA LEU A 197 23.22 25.31 -27.81
C LEU A 197 23.56 26.50 -26.88
N PHE A 198 24.50 27.36 -27.30
CA PHE A 198 24.97 28.52 -26.54
C PHE A 198 24.03 29.73 -26.67
N PHE A 199 23.32 29.89 -27.78
CA PHE A 199 22.44 31.05 -28.03
C PHE A 199 21.02 30.95 -27.43
N ARG A 200 20.62 29.79 -26.89
CA ARG A 200 19.30 29.58 -26.24
C ARG A 200 19.30 29.77 -24.70
N ARG A 201 20.35 30.38 -24.14
CA ARG A 201 20.75 30.25 -22.73
C ARG A 201 19.92 30.93 -21.64
N PRO A 202 19.37 32.15 -21.79
CA PRO A 202 18.69 32.81 -20.68
C PRO A 202 17.30 32.21 -20.41
N ALA A 203 16.55 31.93 -21.49
CA ALA A 203 15.16 31.48 -21.42
C ALA A 203 15.04 30.07 -20.81
N VAL A 204 15.92 29.13 -21.20
CA VAL A 204 15.88 27.74 -20.69
C VAL A 204 16.27 27.68 -19.21
N LYS A 205 17.25 28.47 -18.75
CA LYS A 205 17.63 28.52 -17.33
C LYS A 205 16.48 29.04 -16.45
N ARG A 206 15.79 30.11 -16.87
CA ARG A 206 14.69 30.70 -16.09
C ARG A 206 13.44 29.81 -16.10
N GLN A 207 13.12 29.20 -17.24
CA GLN A 207 12.03 28.23 -17.33
C GLN A 207 12.28 27.03 -16.42
N VAL A 208 13.50 26.47 -16.41
CA VAL A 208 13.89 25.37 -15.51
C VAL A 208 13.84 25.80 -14.04
N LEU A 209 14.27 27.03 -13.71
CA LEU A 209 14.25 27.52 -12.33
C LEU A 209 12.82 27.76 -11.80
N ASN A 210 11.98 28.47 -12.55
CA ASN A 210 10.60 28.78 -12.14
C ASN A 210 9.79 27.53 -11.83
N SER A 211 10.11 26.47 -12.53
CA SER A 211 9.33 25.26 -12.51
C SER A 211 9.88 24.22 -11.54
N LEU A 212 11.18 24.28 -11.20
CA LEU A 212 11.70 23.70 -9.96
C LEU A 212 10.99 24.29 -8.73
N VAL A 213 10.70 25.60 -8.77
CA VAL A 213 9.95 26.27 -7.69
C VAL A 213 8.50 25.77 -7.64
N GLU A 214 7.78 25.73 -8.77
CA GLU A 214 6.40 25.19 -8.83
C GLU A 214 6.29 23.75 -8.30
N GLU A 215 7.31 22.92 -8.52
CA GLU A 215 7.32 21.55 -8.04
C GLU A 215 7.70 21.42 -6.58
N MET A 216 8.65 22.23 -6.10
CA MET A 216 8.89 22.35 -4.66
C MET A 216 7.64 22.81 -3.91
N GLU A 217 6.81 23.65 -4.53
CA GLU A 217 5.52 24.05 -3.98
C GLU A 217 4.55 22.86 -3.93
N LYS A 218 4.46 22.06 -4.99
CA LYS A 218 3.65 20.82 -4.98
C LYS A 218 4.12 19.79 -3.96
N ASP A 219 5.44 19.58 -3.85
CA ASP A 219 6.02 18.68 -2.85
C ASP A 219 5.73 19.19 -1.43
N LYS A 220 5.78 20.50 -1.22
CA LYS A 220 5.41 21.11 0.07
C LYS A 220 3.94 20.85 0.40
N ASP A 221 3.04 20.96 -0.56
CA ASP A 221 1.62 20.66 -0.37
C ASP A 221 1.40 19.16 -0.10
N LEU A 222 2.11 18.28 -0.82
CA LEU A 222 2.06 16.83 -0.57
C LEU A 222 2.56 16.49 0.84
N ILE A 223 3.70 17.06 1.26
CA ILE A 223 4.25 16.88 2.60
C ILE A 223 3.27 17.39 3.65
N ARG A 224 2.66 18.56 3.42
CA ARG A 224 1.62 19.12 4.31
C ARG A 224 0.44 18.15 4.43
N ASN A 225 -0.12 17.69 3.32
CA ASN A 225 -1.24 16.73 3.32
C ASN A 225 -0.89 15.42 4.04
N LYS A 226 0.32 14.89 3.82
CA LYS A 226 0.81 13.68 4.52
C LYS A 226 0.99 13.94 6.01
N TYR A 227 1.49 15.12 6.40
CA TYR A 227 1.64 15.51 7.79
C TYR A 227 0.28 15.65 8.50
N GLU A 228 -0.70 16.26 7.84
CA GLU A 228 -2.08 16.35 8.32
C GLU A 228 -2.71 14.95 8.47
N GLN A 229 -2.51 14.07 7.48
CA GLN A 229 -2.98 12.69 7.54
C GLN A 229 -2.38 11.92 8.72
N VAL A 230 -1.07 12.03 8.94
CA VAL A 230 -0.39 11.38 10.08
C VAL A 230 -0.89 11.94 11.41
N THR A 231 -1.07 13.26 11.51
CA THR A 231 -1.58 13.91 12.72
C THR A 231 -2.98 13.38 13.05
N ARG A 232 -3.86 13.32 12.04
CA ARG A 232 -5.22 12.78 12.19
C ARG A 232 -5.23 11.32 12.63
N LEU A 233 -4.39 10.49 12.02
CA LEU A 233 -4.28 9.07 12.38
C LEU A 233 -3.72 8.88 13.79
N ASN A 234 -2.77 9.72 14.22
CA ASN A 234 -2.26 9.71 15.59
C ASN A 234 -3.34 10.11 16.60
N GLU A 235 -4.15 11.14 16.31
CA GLU A 235 -5.28 11.51 17.17
C GLU A 235 -6.30 10.37 17.29
N GLU A 236 -6.62 9.69 16.19
CA GLU A 236 -7.53 8.54 16.20
C GLU A 236 -6.94 7.36 16.99
N LEU A 237 -5.65 7.07 16.79
CA LEU A 237 -4.94 6.04 17.53
C LEU A 237 -4.95 6.35 19.03
N GLN A 238 -4.70 7.61 19.41
CA GLN A 238 -4.66 8.03 20.81
C GLN A 238 -6.04 7.91 21.46
N LYS A 239 -7.13 8.24 20.75
CA LYS A 239 -8.51 7.97 21.21
C LYS A 239 -8.75 6.49 21.47
N LYS A 240 -8.29 5.60 20.58
CA LYS A 240 -8.41 4.14 20.76
C LYS A 240 -7.58 3.64 21.95
N VAL A 241 -6.37 4.16 22.14
CA VAL A 241 -5.53 3.83 23.30
C VAL A 241 -6.21 4.24 24.60
N THR A 242 -6.72 5.47 24.69
CA THR A 242 -7.46 5.94 25.88
C THR A 242 -8.68 5.07 26.17
N TYR A 243 -9.46 4.71 25.15
CA TYR A 243 -10.60 3.81 25.30
C TYR A 243 -10.20 2.44 25.88
N LEU A 244 -9.14 1.82 25.33
CA LEU A 244 -8.63 0.53 25.83
C LEU A 244 -8.12 0.64 27.27
N PHE A 245 -7.47 1.75 27.62
CA PHE A 245 -6.99 1.98 28.98
C PHE A 245 -8.15 2.11 29.97
N SER A 246 -9.20 2.87 29.63
CA SER A 246 -10.42 2.97 30.46
C SER A 246 -11.10 1.62 30.64
N LEU A 247 -11.13 0.79 29.60
CA LEU A 247 -11.68 -0.56 29.67
C LEU A 247 -10.84 -1.48 30.57
N GLN A 248 -9.51 -1.37 30.50
CA GLN A 248 -8.60 -2.10 31.38
C GLN A 248 -8.75 -1.67 32.84
N GLU A 249 -8.83 -0.36 33.13
CA GLU A 249 -9.04 0.13 34.49
C GLU A 249 -10.38 -0.33 35.07
N ALA A 250 -11.46 -0.26 34.28
CA ALA A 250 -12.75 -0.80 34.70
C ALA A 250 -12.65 -2.30 35.02
N SER A 251 -11.98 -3.08 34.16
CA SER A 251 -11.75 -4.50 34.39
C SER A 251 -10.88 -4.77 35.63
N HIS A 252 -9.88 -3.95 35.90
CA HIS A 252 -8.99 -4.10 37.05
C HIS A 252 -9.70 -3.73 38.36
N ALA A 253 -10.50 -2.67 38.36
CA ALA A 253 -11.33 -2.25 39.49
C ALA A 253 -12.36 -3.33 39.83
N ILE A 254 -12.98 -3.95 38.80
CA ILE A 254 -13.81 -5.14 38.94
C ILE A 254 -13.01 -6.24 39.67
N VAL A 255 -11.91 -6.73 39.11
CA VAL A 255 -11.16 -7.87 39.70
C VAL A 255 -10.63 -7.59 41.11
N SER A 256 -10.44 -6.32 41.49
CA SER A 256 -9.96 -5.92 42.82
C SER A 256 -11.05 -5.89 43.91
N ILE A 257 -12.33 -6.03 43.53
CA ILE A 257 -13.43 -6.15 44.50
C ILE A 257 -13.42 -7.59 45.06
N LEU A 258 -12.93 -7.74 46.29
CA LEU A 258 -12.79 -9.00 47.04
C LEU A 258 -14.11 -9.53 47.65
N ASP A 259 -15.25 -8.96 47.25
CA ASP A 259 -16.59 -9.39 47.68
C ASP A 259 -17.35 -9.95 46.48
N GLU A 260 -17.68 -11.24 46.53
CA GLU A 260 -18.38 -11.97 45.45
C GLU A 260 -19.71 -11.29 45.09
N GLN A 261 -20.42 -10.70 46.07
CA GLN A 261 -21.67 -10.00 45.83
C GLN A 261 -21.46 -8.60 45.25
N GLY A 262 -20.56 -7.79 45.83
CA GLY A 262 -20.23 -6.46 45.32
C GLY A 262 -19.56 -6.44 43.93
N LEU A 263 -18.83 -7.51 43.59
CA LEU A 263 -18.20 -7.70 42.28
C LEU A 263 -19.24 -7.85 41.17
N ILE A 264 -20.22 -8.75 41.39
CA ILE A 264 -21.28 -9.03 40.42
C ILE A 264 -22.12 -7.77 40.17
N GLU A 265 -22.44 -7.01 41.21
CA GLU A 265 -23.19 -5.76 41.09
C GLU A 265 -22.45 -4.72 40.25
N THR A 266 -21.14 -4.56 40.50
CA THR A 266 -20.31 -3.58 39.77
C THR A 266 -20.15 -3.96 38.30
N ILE A 267 -19.90 -5.24 38.00
CA ILE A 267 -19.79 -5.77 36.63
C ILE A 267 -21.10 -5.52 35.86
N MET A 268 -22.23 -5.85 36.46
CA MET A 268 -23.54 -5.74 35.81
C MET A 268 -23.90 -4.28 35.51
N ASN A 269 -23.60 -3.36 36.42
CA ASN A 269 -23.81 -1.92 36.20
C ASN A 269 -22.92 -1.37 35.07
N LEU A 270 -21.64 -1.78 35.02
CA LEU A 270 -20.72 -1.37 33.96
C LEU A 270 -21.11 -1.94 32.59
N LEU A 271 -21.48 -3.22 32.52
CA LEU A 271 -21.94 -3.86 31.29
C LEU A 271 -23.18 -3.15 30.73
N ALA A 272 -24.18 -2.86 31.56
CA ALA A 272 -25.37 -2.13 31.14
C ALA A 272 -25.03 -0.73 30.60
N GLY A 273 -24.15 0.01 31.30
CA GLY A 273 -23.72 1.35 30.91
C GLY A 273 -22.92 1.40 29.60
N VAL A 274 -21.99 0.47 29.39
CA VAL A 274 -21.13 0.44 28.18
C VAL A 274 -21.86 -0.07 26.95
N THR A 275 -22.78 -1.04 27.12
CA THR A 275 -23.49 -1.68 26.00
C THR A 275 -24.80 -0.99 25.62
N GLY A 276 -25.29 -0.07 26.45
CA GLY A 276 -26.57 0.62 26.24
C GLY A 276 -27.80 -0.27 26.47
N LEU A 277 -27.64 -1.39 27.19
CA LEU A 277 -28.75 -2.27 27.52
C LEU A 277 -29.63 -1.65 28.62
N HIS A 278 -30.94 -1.63 28.40
CA HIS A 278 -31.90 -1.10 29.38
C HIS A 278 -32.00 -1.94 30.65
N ARG A 279 -31.81 -3.26 30.53
CA ARG A 279 -31.95 -4.23 31.63
C ARG A 279 -30.99 -5.39 31.43
N ALA A 280 -30.45 -5.91 32.53
CA ALA A 280 -29.56 -7.07 32.53
C ALA A 280 -29.85 -7.97 33.73
N ILE A 281 -29.77 -9.29 33.55
CA ILE A 281 -30.02 -10.28 34.61
C ILE A 281 -28.94 -11.36 34.54
N LEU A 282 -28.40 -11.73 35.69
CA LEU A 282 -27.41 -12.79 35.86
C LEU A 282 -28.04 -13.96 36.63
N PHE A 283 -27.92 -15.15 36.06
CA PHE A 283 -28.19 -16.42 36.73
C PHE A 283 -26.88 -17.20 36.86
N LEU A 284 -26.68 -17.85 38.00
CA LEU A 284 -25.55 -18.74 38.27
C LEU A 284 -26.00 -20.19 38.18
N VAL A 285 -25.12 -21.06 37.69
CA VAL A 285 -25.35 -22.50 37.64
C VAL A 285 -25.01 -23.10 39.00
N ASP A 286 -25.96 -23.82 39.61
CA ASP A 286 -25.73 -24.62 40.80
C ASP A 286 -25.55 -26.08 40.38
N ASP A 287 -24.29 -26.51 40.25
CA ASP A 287 -23.93 -27.86 39.83
C ASP A 287 -24.45 -28.95 40.77
N LYS A 288 -24.70 -28.63 42.05
CA LYS A 288 -25.22 -29.60 43.02
C LYS A 288 -26.71 -29.83 42.88
N ARG A 289 -27.45 -28.79 42.47
CA ARG A 289 -28.91 -28.81 42.33
C ARG A 289 -29.36 -28.96 40.87
N GLU A 290 -28.42 -28.98 39.92
CA GLU A 290 -28.66 -28.99 38.47
C GLU A 290 -29.65 -27.89 38.03
N SER A 291 -29.53 -26.70 38.63
CA SER A 291 -30.44 -25.58 38.39
C SER A 291 -29.72 -24.25 38.19
N LEU A 292 -30.36 -23.34 37.44
CA LEU A 292 -29.99 -21.94 37.37
C LEU A 292 -30.67 -21.19 38.51
N ARG A 293 -29.87 -20.43 39.25
CA ARG A 293 -30.31 -19.59 40.37
C ARG A 293 -30.12 -18.13 40.03
N PHE A 294 -31.13 -17.32 40.34
CA PHE A 294 -31.02 -15.89 40.21
C PHE A 294 -29.88 -15.36 41.10
N ALA A 295 -28.98 -14.56 40.52
CA ALA A 295 -27.91 -13.92 41.27
C ALA A 295 -28.15 -12.41 41.40
N ARG A 296 -28.40 -11.72 40.28
CA ARG A 296 -28.61 -10.27 40.29
C ARG A 296 -29.34 -9.78 39.04
N ALA A 297 -29.98 -8.62 39.13
CA ALA A 297 -30.47 -7.87 37.98
C ALA A 297 -30.23 -6.37 38.13
N VAL A 298 -30.13 -5.67 36.99
CA VAL A 298 -29.93 -4.22 36.88
C VAL A 298 -30.99 -3.66 35.93
N GLY A 299 -31.58 -2.51 36.27
CA GLY A 299 -32.61 -1.83 35.49
C GLY A 299 -34.04 -2.36 35.68
N ALA A 300 -34.28 -3.23 36.67
CA ALA A 300 -35.62 -3.71 37.05
C ALA A 300 -36.22 -2.89 38.21
N VAL A 301 -37.54 -2.82 38.31
CA VAL A 301 -38.26 -2.19 39.43
C VAL A 301 -38.26 -3.13 40.64
N ASP A 302 -38.11 -2.61 41.86
CA ASP A 302 -37.99 -3.41 43.11
C ASP A 302 -39.09 -4.47 43.27
N SER A 303 -40.34 -4.16 42.89
CA SER A 303 -41.47 -5.10 42.97
C SER A 303 -41.39 -6.28 41.98
N SER A 304 -40.66 -6.12 40.87
CA SER A 304 -40.38 -7.20 39.91
C SER A 304 -39.21 -8.09 40.37
N LEU A 305 -38.28 -7.54 41.15
CA LEU A 305 -37.10 -8.25 41.67
C LEU A 305 -37.47 -9.29 42.72
N GLU A 306 -38.45 -9.01 43.58
CA GLU A 306 -38.96 -9.96 44.60
C GLU A 306 -39.39 -11.30 43.97
N ARG A 307 -39.96 -11.27 42.76
CA ARG A 307 -40.40 -12.47 42.02
C ARG A 307 -39.25 -13.32 41.47
N LEU A 308 -38.03 -12.78 41.44
CA LEU A 308 -36.85 -13.46 40.92
C LEU A 308 -35.98 -14.08 42.01
N VAL A 309 -36.07 -13.61 43.26
CA VAL A 309 -35.20 -14.06 44.37
C VAL A 309 -35.29 -15.58 44.57
N ASP A 310 -36.50 -16.14 44.52
CA ASP A 310 -36.73 -17.59 44.65
C ASP A 310 -36.90 -18.31 43.30
N TYR A 311 -36.55 -17.64 42.19
CA TYR A 311 -36.75 -18.21 40.87
C TYR A 311 -35.60 -19.13 40.46
N GLU A 312 -35.85 -20.44 40.55
CA GLU A 312 -34.95 -21.49 40.08
C GLU A 312 -35.43 -22.10 38.76
N ILE A 313 -34.50 -22.36 37.83
CA ILE A 313 -34.79 -22.99 36.54
C ILE A 313 -33.95 -24.26 36.42
N PRO A 314 -34.57 -25.46 36.41
CA PRO A 314 -33.84 -26.70 36.15
C PRO A 314 -33.08 -26.66 34.81
N LEU A 315 -31.85 -27.16 34.78
CA LEU A 315 -30.99 -27.13 33.58
C LEU A 315 -31.54 -28.00 32.44
N ASP A 316 -32.23 -29.09 32.78
CA ASP A 316 -32.90 -30.00 31.84
C ASP A 316 -34.12 -29.38 31.14
N ARG A 317 -34.58 -28.22 31.62
CA ARG A 317 -35.78 -27.54 31.11
C ARG A 317 -35.49 -26.78 29.82
N MET A 318 -35.23 -27.50 28.73
CA MET A 318 -34.87 -26.97 27.40
C MET A 318 -35.93 -26.06 26.76
N SER A 319 -37.15 -26.04 27.28
CA SER A 319 -38.19 -25.07 26.92
C SER A 319 -37.84 -23.64 27.35
N ASN A 320 -37.02 -23.45 28.39
CA ASN A 320 -36.52 -22.15 28.83
C ASN A 320 -35.27 -21.75 28.03
N ILE A 321 -35.23 -20.51 27.55
CA ILE A 321 -34.08 -20.00 26.79
C ILE A 321 -32.80 -19.95 27.63
N LEU A 322 -32.89 -19.60 28.90
CA LEU A 322 -31.73 -19.49 29.80
C LEU A 322 -31.11 -20.86 30.08
N ALA A 323 -31.93 -21.85 30.43
CA ALA A 323 -31.48 -23.23 30.66
C ALA A 323 -30.79 -23.81 29.41
N ARG A 324 -31.36 -23.56 28.23
CA ARG A 324 -30.77 -24.01 26.96
C ARG A 324 -29.45 -23.31 26.63
N VAL A 325 -29.30 -22.01 26.91
CA VAL A 325 -28.03 -21.31 26.72
C VAL A 325 -26.98 -21.86 27.68
N ALA A 326 -27.33 -22.06 28.96
CA ALA A 326 -26.44 -22.64 29.96
C ALA A 326 -25.98 -24.06 29.58
N ALA A 327 -26.91 -24.92 29.15
CA ALA A 327 -26.62 -26.31 28.78
C ALA A 327 -25.79 -26.45 27.48
N THR A 328 -25.92 -25.51 26.53
CA THR A 328 -25.27 -25.62 25.21
C THR A 328 -24.06 -24.71 25.03
N GLY A 329 -23.83 -23.75 25.94
CA GLY A 329 -22.80 -22.71 25.81
C GLY A 329 -22.98 -21.78 24.60
N THR A 330 -24.08 -21.92 23.84
CA THR A 330 -24.29 -21.18 22.59
C THR A 330 -25.15 -19.95 22.85
N PRO A 331 -24.67 -18.73 22.59
CA PRO A 331 -25.44 -17.51 22.83
C PRO A 331 -26.68 -17.44 21.93
N ARG A 332 -27.77 -16.86 22.46
CA ARG A 332 -29.04 -16.71 21.74
C ARG A 332 -29.49 -15.26 21.74
N PHE A 333 -29.86 -14.77 20.57
CA PHE A 333 -30.38 -13.44 20.36
C PHE A 333 -31.79 -13.51 19.78
N VAL A 334 -32.74 -12.78 20.38
CA VAL A 334 -34.13 -12.72 19.95
C VAL A 334 -34.45 -11.27 19.62
N LYS A 335 -34.71 -10.99 18.33
CA LYS A 335 -34.95 -9.62 17.83
C LYS A 335 -36.29 -9.04 18.28
N ASP A 336 -37.33 -9.86 18.29
CA ASP A 336 -38.70 -9.46 18.62
C ASP A 336 -39.29 -10.52 19.56
N VAL A 337 -39.47 -10.15 20.82
CA VAL A 337 -39.94 -11.05 21.88
C VAL A 337 -41.41 -11.40 21.68
N GLU A 338 -42.24 -10.46 21.23
CA GLU A 338 -43.69 -10.67 21.07
C GLU A 338 -44.01 -11.67 19.95
N LYS A 339 -43.17 -11.71 18.91
CA LYS A 339 -43.29 -12.63 17.77
C LYS A 339 -42.47 -13.92 17.95
N SER A 340 -41.83 -14.10 19.10
CA SER A 340 -41.01 -15.28 19.35
C SER A 340 -41.83 -16.46 19.88
N ASN A 341 -41.29 -17.67 19.72
CA ASN A 341 -41.84 -18.88 20.33
C ASN A 341 -41.49 -19.00 21.83
N LEU A 342 -41.07 -17.91 22.48
CA LEU A 342 -40.80 -17.92 23.91
C LEU A 342 -42.12 -18.03 24.68
N ARG A 343 -42.08 -18.78 25.80
CA ARG A 343 -43.24 -18.95 26.66
C ARG A 343 -43.60 -17.60 27.29
N LYS A 344 -44.77 -17.06 26.95
CA LYS A 344 -45.29 -15.77 27.44
C LYS A 344 -45.39 -15.66 28.98
N GLY A 345 -45.57 -16.79 29.65
CA GLY A 345 -45.55 -16.87 31.12
C GLY A 345 -44.16 -16.94 31.75
N ASN A 346 -43.07 -16.73 30.99
CA ASN A 346 -41.72 -16.65 31.55
C ASN A 346 -41.60 -15.35 32.35
N ILE A 347 -41.27 -15.48 33.64
CA ILE A 347 -41.18 -14.37 34.58
C ILE A 347 -40.23 -13.29 34.06
N VAL A 348 -39.12 -13.69 33.41
CA VAL A 348 -38.10 -12.77 32.87
C VAL A 348 -38.64 -11.87 31.74
N LEU A 349 -39.68 -12.29 31.02
CA LEU A 349 -40.26 -11.49 29.93
C LEU A 349 -41.25 -10.43 30.44
N ASN A 350 -41.73 -10.57 31.68
CA ASN A 350 -42.75 -9.71 32.29
C ASN A 350 -42.20 -8.86 33.45
N LEU A 351 -40.89 -8.68 33.51
CA LEU A 351 -40.20 -7.87 34.53
C LEU A 351 -40.38 -6.38 34.33
#